data_AF-A0A1Y3YL65-F1
#
_entry.id   AF-A0A1Y3YL65-F1
#
_cell.length_a   1.000
_cell.length_b   1.000
_cell.length_c   1.000
_cell.angle_alpha   90.00
_cell.angle_beta   90.00
_cell.angle_gamma   90.00
#
_symmetry.space_group_name_H-M   'P 1'
#
loop_
_entity.id
_entity.type
_entity.pdbx_description
1 polymer ?
#
loop_
_entity_poly.entity_id
_entity_poly.type
_entity_poly.pdbx_seq_one_letter_code
_entity_poly.pdbx_strand_id
1 'polypeptide(L)'
;MINFENSDISNIVIHHVGNKFEGGGLTLSDGCFLPEDPDVVNLLKSYFLSAFKKDAYYNFLPYEEELMNNPVYASVSQIFDNESEFYQQSVQIAEHLFEQSNNPNIKPGELYIVHFRNCNVEEGVCDAVGIFKSETKDTFLKIVMNQNTYQLVGESGINIKKLDKACIVFNVNRDNGYKVCILDKTNTKEAIYWTTDFLGLEPAEASYFQTSNYLNLCKDFVKDIYNQENDVPRADQIDMLNRSINFFKDADVFSEERFKQEVVQEPEVINAFENFKCQYETDNNVELTDQFAISDFAVKDEKKYFKHVLKLDKNFHVYIHGEKKYIRKGYDPDRDMNYYVLYFRNEE
;
A
#
# COMPACT_ATOMS: atom_id res chain seq x y z
N MET A 1 -12.52 -7.70 -3.54
CA MET A 1 -13.06 -6.37 -3.90
C MET A 1 -13.97 -5.89 -2.79
N ILE A 2 -13.68 -4.73 -2.19
CA ILE A 2 -14.48 -4.14 -1.11
C ILE A 2 -15.56 -3.23 -1.71
N ASN A 3 -16.80 -3.33 -1.21
CA ASN A 3 -17.90 -2.43 -1.57
C ASN A 3 -18.52 -1.83 -0.29
N PHE A 4 -18.57 -0.50 -0.25
CA PHE A 4 -19.10 0.30 0.84
C PHE A 4 -20.44 1.01 0.52
N GLU A 5 -21.05 0.77 -0.65
CA GLU A 5 -22.26 1.46 -1.10
C GLU A 5 -23.42 1.37 -0.11
N ASN A 6 -23.59 0.20 0.52
CA ASN A 6 -24.64 -0.04 1.52
C ASN A 6 -24.14 0.07 2.96
N SER A 7 -22.90 0.55 3.17
CA SER A 7 -22.33 0.65 4.52
C SER A 7 -22.88 1.85 5.26
N ASP A 8 -23.06 1.71 6.58
CA ASP A 8 -23.56 2.76 7.47
C ASP A 8 -22.59 3.02 8.62
N ILE A 9 -22.52 4.27 9.06
CA ILE A 9 -21.75 4.63 10.26
C ILE A 9 -22.71 4.51 11.44
N SER A 10 -22.44 3.60 12.39
CA SER A 10 -23.28 3.47 13.58
C SER A 10 -22.82 4.38 14.71
N ASN A 11 -21.51 4.54 14.91
CA ASN A 11 -20.93 5.38 15.95
C ASN A 11 -19.60 6.00 15.51
N ILE A 12 -19.28 7.18 16.05
CA ILE A 12 -17.99 7.86 15.87
C ILE A 12 -17.51 8.39 17.22
N VAL A 13 -16.21 8.26 17.49
CA VAL A 13 -15.52 9.02 18.54
C VAL A 13 -14.32 9.74 17.93
N ILE A 14 -14.08 10.98 18.36
CA ILE A 14 -12.90 11.76 17.99
C ILE A 14 -12.08 12.05 19.24
N HIS A 15 -10.80 11.71 19.23
CA HIS A 15 -9.83 12.10 20.23
C HIS A 15 -8.78 13.03 19.59
N HIS A 16 -8.08 13.82 20.38
CA HIS A 16 -6.89 14.53 19.93
C HIS A 16 -5.66 13.91 20.56
N VAL A 17 -4.74 13.44 19.73
CA VAL A 17 -3.52 12.75 20.16
C VAL A 17 -2.31 13.61 19.81
N GLY A 18 -1.64 14.11 20.86
CA GLY A 18 -0.41 14.88 20.76
C GLY A 18 0.84 13.99 20.58
N ASN A 19 2.01 14.62 20.52
CA ASN A 19 3.31 13.95 20.50
C ASN A 19 4.06 14.19 21.82
N LYS A 20 4.44 13.11 22.51
CA LYS A 20 5.17 13.17 23.79
C LYS A 20 6.53 13.84 23.66
N PHE A 21 7.22 13.64 22.54
CA PHE A 21 8.52 14.26 22.26
C PHE A 21 8.44 15.79 22.22
N GLU A 22 7.32 16.32 21.73
CA GLU A 22 7.07 17.77 21.65
C GLU A 22 6.34 18.32 22.88
N GLY A 23 6.10 17.49 23.91
CA GLY A 23 5.33 17.86 25.10
C GLY A 23 3.82 18.00 24.85
N GLY A 24 3.31 17.45 23.75
CA GLY A 24 1.88 17.39 23.46
C GLY A 24 1.14 16.42 24.38
N GLY A 25 -0.13 16.72 24.66
CA GLY A 25 -0.99 15.90 25.52
C GLY A 25 -2.01 15.06 24.73
N LEU A 26 -2.71 14.19 25.45
CA LEU A 26 -3.88 13.45 24.98
C LEU A 26 -5.15 14.16 25.45
N THR A 27 -6.08 14.43 24.55
CA THR A 27 -7.43 14.95 24.89
C THR A 27 -8.47 13.96 24.40
N LEU A 28 -9.24 13.41 25.33
CA LEU A 28 -10.30 12.45 25.03
C LEU A 28 -11.64 13.19 24.90
N SER A 29 -12.46 12.84 23.90
CA SER A 29 -13.87 13.25 23.87
C SER A 29 -14.63 12.60 25.03
N ASP A 30 -15.67 13.28 25.53
CA ASP A 30 -16.52 12.78 26.61
C ASP A 30 -17.54 11.71 26.16
N GLY A 31 -17.64 11.44 24.85
CA GLY A 31 -18.56 10.43 24.34
C GLY A 31 -18.55 10.25 22.82
N CYS A 32 -19.43 9.35 22.39
CA CYS A 32 -19.73 9.12 20.98
C CYS A 32 -20.57 10.26 20.42
N PHE A 33 -20.41 10.53 19.13
CA PHE A 33 -21.31 11.41 18.39
C PHE A 33 -21.66 10.77 17.05
N LEU A 34 -22.87 11.05 16.59
CA LEU A 34 -23.31 10.77 15.23
C LEU A 34 -23.93 12.06 14.70
N PRO A 35 -23.47 12.61 13.56
CA PRO A 35 -24.09 13.81 13.00
C PRO A 35 -25.57 13.57 12.69
N GLU A 36 -26.43 14.54 13.06
CA GLU A 36 -27.85 14.50 12.71
C GLU A 36 -28.09 14.81 11.23
N ASP A 37 -27.20 15.61 10.63
CA ASP A 37 -27.28 16.03 9.23
C ASP A 37 -26.83 14.90 8.28
N PRO A 38 -27.73 14.37 7.42
CA PRO A 38 -27.38 13.31 6.48
C PRO A 38 -26.27 13.71 5.50
N ASP A 39 -26.16 14.99 5.15
CA ASP A 39 -25.11 15.46 4.24
C ASP A 39 -23.73 15.36 4.90
N VAL A 40 -23.65 15.64 6.21
CA VAL A 40 -22.42 15.47 7.00
C VAL A 40 -22.05 13.98 7.12
N VAL A 41 -23.03 13.11 7.36
CA VAL A 41 -22.80 11.66 7.41
C VAL A 41 -22.25 11.15 6.07
N ASN A 42 -22.84 11.58 4.95
CA ASN A 42 -22.37 11.22 3.61
C ASN A 42 -20.96 11.75 3.32
N LEU A 43 -20.66 12.96 3.79
CA LEU A 43 -19.31 13.53 3.69
C LEU A 43 -18.28 12.69 4.43
N LEU A 44 -18.62 12.24 5.65
CA LEU A 44 -17.76 11.36 6.45
C LEU A 44 -17.57 10.00 5.81
N LYS A 45 -18.64 9.37 5.29
CA LYS A 45 -18.53 8.11 4.52
C LYS A 45 -17.58 8.28 3.34
N SER A 46 -17.73 9.35 2.56
CA SER A 46 -16.81 9.65 1.45
C SER A 46 -15.38 9.88 1.94
N TYR A 47 -15.18 10.62 3.04
CA TYR A 47 -13.86 10.92 3.59
C TYR A 47 -13.13 9.65 4.03
N PHE A 48 -13.80 8.77 4.77
CA PHE A 48 -13.21 7.56 5.32
C PHE A 48 -13.02 6.45 4.28
N LEU A 49 -13.99 6.24 3.38
CA LEU A 49 -14.06 5.02 2.58
C LEU A 49 -13.54 5.19 1.15
N SER A 50 -13.57 6.41 0.59
CA SER A 50 -13.21 6.62 -0.84
C SER A 50 -11.78 6.26 -1.21
N ALA A 51 -10.88 6.23 -0.21
CA ALA A 51 -9.47 5.96 -0.40
C ALA A 51 -9.15 4.45 -0.38
N PHE A 52 -10.08 3.62 0.13
CA PHE A 52 -9.96 2.17 0.19
C PHE A 52 -10.47 1.55 -1.10
N LYS A 53 -9.59 1.55 -2.10
CA LYS A 53 -9.78 0.88 -3.40
C LYS A 53 -8.68 -0.14 -3.71
N LYS A 54 -7.75 -0.33 -2.77
CA LYS A 54 -6.60 -1.21 -2.90
C LYS A 54 -6.88 -2.53 -2.18
N ASP A 55 -6.49 -3.62 -2.80
CA ASP A 55 -6.71 -5.00 -2.32
C ASP A 55 -5.48 -5.57 -1.55
N ALA A 56 -4.62 -4.72 -0.97
CA ALA A 56 -3.55 -5.19 -0.09
C ALA A 56 -4.11 -5.32 1.33
N TYR A 57 -4.15 -6.56 1.82
CA TYR A 57 -4.66 -6.89 3.15
C TYR A 57 -3.53 -7.19 4.13
N TYR A 58 -3.81 -6.92 5.40
CA TYR A 58 -2.95 -7.14 6.54
C TYR A 58 -3.73 -7.92 7.59
N ASN A 59 -3.00 -8.59 8.48
CA ASN A 59 -3.53 -9.23 9.68
C ASN A 59 -2.82 -8.64 10.91
N PHE A 60 -3.48 -8.66 12.06
CA PHE A 60 -2.83 -8.37 13.33
C PHE A 60 -1.81 -9.46 13.67
N LEU A 61 -0.61 -9.02 14.07
CA LEU A 61 0.46 -9.87 14.56
C LEU A 61 0.21 -10.23 16.03
N PRO A 62 0.33 -11.52 16.42
CA PRO A 62 0.28 -11.92 17.82
C PRO A 62 1.52 -11.42 18.58
N TYR A 63 1.29 -10.92 19.80
CA TYR A 63 2.38 -10.55 20.72
C TYR A 63 2.52 -11.66 21.77
N GLU A 64 3.74 -12.16 21.96
CA GLU A 64 3.99 -13.30 22.86
C GLU A 64 3.09 -14.52 22.52
N GLU A 65 2.94 -14.80 21.22
CA GLU A 65 2.11 -15.90 20.65
C GLU A 65 0.59 -15.75 20.84
N GLU A 66 0.10 -14.63 21.40
CA GLU A 66 -1.34 -14.40 21.62
C GLU A 66 -1.83 -13.09 20.97
N LEU A 67 -2.85 -13.18 20.12
CA LEU A 67 -3.42 -12.01 19.43
C LEU A 67 -4.03 -10.99 20.40
N MET A 68 -4.62 -11.45 21.51
CA MET A 68 -5.20 -10.58 22.54
C MET A 68 -4.16 -9.72 23.28
N ASN A 69 -2.87 -10.03 23.14
CA ASN A 69 -1.80 -9.17 23.66
C ASN A 69 -1.51 -7.96 22.76
N ASN A 70 -1.98 -7.96 21.51
CA ASN A 70 -1.97 -6.76 20.67
C ASN A 70 -3.09 -5.81 21.14
N PRO A 71 -2.77 -4.59 21.65
CA PRO A 71 -3.78 -3.71 22.27
C PRO A 71 -4.89 -3.27 21.31
N VAL A 72 -4.55 -3.06 20.03
CA VAL A 72 -5.52 -2.65 19.02
C VAL A 72 -6.42 -3.82 18.63
N TYR A 73 -5.85 -5.02 18.42
CA TYR A 73 -6.64 -6.23 18.17
C TYR A 73 -7.60 -6.53 19.32
N ALA A 74 -7.14 -6.42 20.57
CA ALA A 74 -7.95 -6.66 21.75
C ALA A 74 -9.11 -5.66 21.84
N SER A 75 -8.82 -4.38 21.64
CA SER A 75 -9.82 -3.31 21.65
C SER A 75 -10.87 -3.51 20.56
N VAL A 76 -10.44 -3.78 19.33
CA VAL A 76 -11.35 -4.01 18.19
C VAL A 76 -12.18 -5.28 18.37
N SER A 77 -11.59 -6.35 18.91
CA SER A 77 -12.33 -7.58 19.24
C SER A 77 -13.44 -7.33 20.26
N GLN A 78 -13.15 -6.54 21.30
CA GLN A 78 -14.16 -6.17 22.30
C GLN A 78 -15.28 -5.30 21.72
N ILE A 79 -14.96 -4.40 20.78
CA ILE A 79 -15.97 -3.63 20.03
C ILE A 79 -16.91 -4.55 19.25
N PHE A 80 -16.36 -5.55 18.55
CA PHE A 80 -17.15 -6.50 17.77
C PHE A 80 -18.00 -7.44 18.65
N ASP A 81 -17.51 -7.81 19.83
CA ASP A 81 -18.25 -8.64 20.79
C ASP A 81 -19.38 -7.87 21.48
N ASN A 82 -19.14 -6.60 21.80
CA ASN A 82 -20.09 -5.76 22.51
C ASN A 82 -19.99 -4.29 22.09
N GLU A 83 -20.94 -3.84 21.28
CA GLU A 83 -20.99 -2.45 20.81
C GLU A 83 -21.11 -1.42 21.96
N SER A 84 -21.59 -1.80 23.14
CA SER A 84 -21.63 -0.87 24.29
C SER A 84 -20.24 -0.49 24.82
N GLU A 85 -19.22 -1.30 24.52
CA GLU A 85 -17.83 -1.04 24.87
C GLU A 85 -17.16 -0.04 23.92
N PHE A 86 -17.81 0.35 22.81
CA PHE A 86 -17.20 1.13 21.73
C PHE A 86 -16.42 2.37 22.22
N TYR A 87 -17.01 3.16 23.12
CA TYR A 87 -16.35 4.33 23.68
C TYR A 87 -15.15 3.98 24.57
N GLN A 88 -15.28 2.97 25.44
CA GLN A 88 -14.19 2.57 26.32
C GLN A 88 -12.99 2.06 25.50
N GLN A 89 -13.26 1.28 24.46
CA GLN A 89 -12.22 0.77 23.57
C GLN A 89 -11.63 1.88 22.67
N SER A 90 -12.40 2.90 22.28
CA SER A 90 -11.85 4.05 21.56
C SER A 90 -10.83 4.81 22.40
N VAL A 91 -11.08 4.94 23.71
CA VAL A 91 -10.14 5.51 24.68
C VAL A 91 -8.87 4.68 24.77
N GLN A 92 -8.98 3.35 24.90
CA GLN A 92 -7.80 2.46 24.96
C GLN A 92 -6.93 2.57 23.70
N ILE A 93 -7.54 2.63 22.51
CA ILE A 93 -6.83 2.84 21.24
C ILE A 93 -6.11 4.20 21.23
N ALA A 94 -6.77 5.26 21.70
CA ALA A 94 -6.18 6.61 21.74
C ALA A 94 -5.02 6.72 22.74
N GLU A 95 -5.14 6.11 23.92
CA GLU A 95 -4.08 6.00 24.92
C GLU A 95 -2.88 5.24 24.36
N HIS A 96 -3.11 4.10 23.71
CA HIS A 96 -2.05 3.33 23.07
C HIS A 96 -1.34 4.14 21.98
N LEU A 97 -2.07 4.82 21.10
CA LEU A 97 -1.47 5.68 20.08
C LEU A 97 -0.59 6.77 20.70
N PHE A 98 -1.06 7.39 21.79
CA PHE A 98 -0.30 8.41 22.50
C PHE A 98 0.98 7.84 23.13
N GLU A 99 0.93 6.64 23.70
CA GLU A 99 2.12 5.94 24.23
C GLU A 99 3.18 5.71 23.16
N GLN A 100 2.75 5.32 21.96
CA GLN A 100 3.66 5.10 20.85
C GLN A 100 4.13 6.42 20.19
N SER A 101 3.43 7.54 20.41
CA SER A 101 3.74 8.87 19.83
C SER A 101 4.94 9.56 20.50
N ASN A 102 6.14 9.00 20.38
CA ASN A 102 7.36 9.43 21.08
C ASN A 102 8.52 9.86 20.16
N ASN A 103 8.27 10.04 18.86
CA ASN A 103 9.27 10.38 17.85
C ASN A 103 8.93 11.73 17.18
N PRO A 104 9.90 12.61 16.89
CA PRO A 104 9.65 13.91 16.24
C PRO A 104 9.00 13.82 14.85
N ASN A 105 9.02 12.66 14.18
CA ASN A 105 8.36 12.49 12.89
C ASN A 105 6.86 12.16 13.00
N ILE A 106 6.35 11.92 14.21
CA ILE A 106 4.93 11.63 14.45
C ILE A 106 4.21 12.96 14.69
N LYS A 107 3.29 13.35 13.82
CA LYS A 107 2.59 14.63 13.99
C LYS A 107 1.43 14.52 14.98
N PRO A 108 1.12 15.55 15.76
CA PRO A 108 -0.13 15.59 16.53
C PRO A 108 -1.35 15.68 15.59
N GLY A 109 -2.54 15.28 16.05
CA GLY A 109 -3.72 15.30 15.19
C GLY A 109 -5.00 14.75 15.81
N GLU A 110 -6.08 14.78 15.04
CA GLU A 110 -7.34 14.14 15.40
C GLU A 110 -7.34 12.65 15.05
N LEU A 111 -7.69 11.79 16.01
CA LEU A 111 -7.91 10.36 15.85
C LEU A 111 -9.41 10.07 15.84
N TYR A 112 -9.91 9.47 14.78
CA TYR A 112 -11.30 9.06 14.59
C TYR A 112 -11.39 7.56 14.72
N ILE A 113 -12.26 7.09 15.62
CA ILE A 113 -12.67 5.69 15.72
C ILE A 113 -14.11 5.62 15.23
N VAL A 114 -14.37 4.77 14.24
CA VAL A 114 -15.65 4.70 13.54
C VAL A 114 -16.13 3.25 13.50
N HIS A 115 -17.36 3.00 13.90
CA HIS A 115 -18.00 1.70 13.70
C HIS A 115 -18.85 1.75 12.42
N PHE A 116 -18.54 0.86 11.48
CA PHE A 116 -19.26 0.69 10.24
C PHE A 116 -20.06 -0.62 10.26
N ARG A 117 -21.26 -0.57 9.70
CA ARG A 117 -22.10 -1.75 9.47
C ARG A 117 -22.31 -1.98 7.99
N ASN A 118 -22.65 -3.21 7.62
CA ASN A 118 -22.98 -3.60 6.24
C ASN A 118 -21.85 -3.33 5.22
N CYS A 119 -20.60 -3.48 5.64
CA CYS A 119 -19.46 -3.48 4.73
C CYS A 119 -19.46 -4.79 3.94
N ASN A 120 -19.35 -4.72 2.61
CA ASN A 120 -19.32 -5.91 1.77
C ASN A 120 -17.88 -6.21 1.33
N VAL A 121 -17.37 -7.35 1.77
CA VAL A 121 -16.04 -7.89 1.40
C VAL A 121 -16.21 -9.25 0.72
N GLU A 122 -15.12 -9.87 0.28
CA GLU A 122 -15.16 -11.16 -0.43
C GLU A 122 -15.78 -12.28 0.43
N GLU A 123 -15.58 -12.22 1.73
CA GLU A 123 -16.11 -13.14 2.73
C GLU A 123 -17.61 -12.91 3.01
N GLY A 124 -18.19 -11.82 2.52
CA GLY A 124 -19.60 -11.46 2.67
C GLY A 124 -19.81 -10.10 3.34
N VAL A 125 -21.04 -9.88 3.80
CA VAL A 125 -21.42 -8.66 4.52
C VAL A 125 -21.00 -8.78 5.99
N CYS A 126 -20.23 -7.81 6.49
CA CYS A 126 -19.75 -7.77 7.86
C CYS A 126 -19.74 -6.34 8.43
N ASP A 127 -19.54 -6.24 9.74
CA ASP A 127 -19.22 -4.99 10.41
C ASP A 127 -17.72 -4.70 10.32
N ALA A 128 -17.33 -3.44 10.49
CA ALA A 128 -15.93 -3.03 10.46
C ALA A 128 -15.65 -1.89 11.44
N VAL A 129 -14.43 -1.83 11.97
CA VAL A 129 -13.93 -0.70 12.76
C VAL A 129 -12.90 0.05 11.95
N GLY A 130 -13.13 1.34 11.74
CA GLY A 130 -12.17 2.26 11.13
C GLY A 130 -11.41 3.06 12.17
N ILE A 131 -10.11 3.18 11.97
CA ILE A 131 -9.17 3.97 12.77
C ILE A 131 -8.49 4.96 11.82
N PHE A 132 -8.76 6.25 11.98
CA PHE A 132 -8.27 7.28 11.06
C PHE A 132 -7.56 8.38 11.82
N LYS A 133 -6.46 8.89 11.27
CA LYS A 133 -5.72 10.00 11.87
C LYS A 133 -5.54 11.11 10.85
N SER A 134 -5.97 12.31 11.23
CA SER A 134 -5.79 13.56 10.48
C SER A 134 -4.66 14.34 11.13
N GLU A 135 -3.60 14.59 10.38
CA GLU A 135 -2.39 15.28 10.84
C GLU A 135 -2.23 16.65 10.17
N THR A 136 -3.03 16.91 9.14
CA THR A 136 -2.97 18.13 8.34
C THR A 136 -4.32 18.86 8.33
N LYS A 137 -4.25 20.19 8.43
CA LYS A 137 -5.40 21.09 8.25
C LYS A 137 -5.13 22.03 7.10
N ASP A 138 -6.14 22.22 6.25
CA ASP A 138 -6.11 23.21 5.20
C ASP A 138 -6.82 24.48 5.70
N THR A 139 -6.28 25.63 5.31
CA THR A 139 -6.92 26.92 5.54
C THR A 139 -7.77 27.27 4.32
N PHE A 140 -9.05 27.54 4.55
CA PHE A 140 -9.98 27.97 3.50
C PHE A 140 -10.64 29.29 3.89
N LEU A 141 -11.06 30.05 2.87
CA LEU A 141 -11.77 31.31 3.05
C LEU A 141 -13.27 31.07 2.86
N LYS A 142 -14.03 31.35 3.91
CA LYS A 142 -15.49 31.34 3.90
C LYS A 142 -16.02 32.74 3.64
N ILE A 143 -16.88 32.88 2.64
CA ILE A 143 -17.58 34.13 2.36
C ILE A 143 -18.90 34.10 3.13
N VAL A 144 -19.07 35.03 4.07
CA VAL A 144 -20.32 35.19 4.83
C VAL A 144 -20.96 36.53 4.50
N MET A 145 -22.29 36.55 4.39
CA MET A 145 -23.05 37.77 4.16
C MET A 145 -23.52 38.32 5.51
N ASN A 146 -23.08 39.53 5.85
CA ASN A 146 -23.49 40.21 7.07
C ASN A 146 -24.06 41.59 6.71
N GLN A 147 -25.34 41.82 6.99
CA GLN A 147 -26.04 43.09 6.75
C GLN A 147 -25.77 43.68 5.33
N ASN A 148 -25.89 42.85 4.29
CA ASN A 148 -25.62 43.19 2.88
C ASN A 148 -24.16 43.48 2.49
N THR A 149 -23.20 43.18 3.36
CA THR A 149 -21.77 43.21 3.02
C THR A 149 -21.19 41.79 3.04
N TYR A 150 -20.40 41.46 2.02
CA TYR A 150 -19.64 40.22 2.02
C TYR A 150 -18.39 40.37 2.89
N GLN A 151 -18.19 39.44 3.80
CA GLN A 151 -17.02 39.35 4.66
C GLN A 151 -16.28 38.04 4.38
N LEU A 152 -14.96 38.09 4.42
CA LEU A 152 -14.09 36.92 4.30
C LEU A 152 -13.65 36.49 5.70
N VAL A 153 -13.90 35.23 6.04
CA VAL A 153 -13.45 34.61 7.29
C VAL A 153 -12.52 33.46 6.93
N GLY A 154 -11.31 33.47 7.46
CA GLY A 154 -10.42 32.32 7.38
C GLY A 154 -10.82 31.27 8.40
N GLU A 155 -11.07 30.05 7.94
CA GLU A 155 -11.29 28.89 8.79
C GLU A 155 -10.22 27.84 8.46
N SER A 156 -9.80 27.09 9.48
CA SER A 156 -8.87 25.97 9.31
C SER A 156 -9.63 24.69 9.64
N GLY A 157 -9.54 23.69 8.76
CA GLY A 157 -10.28 22.45 8.90
C GLY A 157 -9.61 21.29 8.18
N ILE A 158 -10.17 20.10 8.38
CA ILE A 158 -9.69 18.89 7.72
C ILE A 158 -10.03 18.92 6.22
N ASN A 159 -9.13 18.39 5.40
CA ASN A 159 -9.40 18.21 3.98
C ASN A 159 -10.03 16.84 3.75
N ILE A 160 -11.33 16.83 3.44
CA ILE A 160 -12.13 15.62 3.15
C ILE A 160 -11.64 14.78 1.96
N LYS A 161 -10.68 15.28 1.15
CA LYS A 161 -10.04 14.54 0.05
C LYS A 161 -8.67 13.99 0.44
N LYS A 162 -8.13 14.40 1.59
CA LYS A 162 -6.81 13.99 2.08
C LYS A 162 -6.98 13.31 3.44
N LEU A 163 -7.05 11.99 3.37
CA LEU A 163 -6.82 11.12 4.52
C LEU A 163 -5.31 10.89 4.64
N ASP A 164 -4.73 11.17 5.81
CA ASP A 164 -3.29 11.07 6.09
C ASP A 164 -2.90 9.63 6.44
N LYS A 165 -3.48 9.09 7.53
CA LYS A 165 -3.27 7.71 7.98
C LYS A 165 -4.62 7.05 8.28
N ALA A 166 -4.79 5.82 7.85
CA ALA A 166 -6.04 5.10 8.04
C ALA A 166 -5.86 3.59 8.09
N CYS A 167 -6.78 2.95 8.81
CA CYS A 167 -6.92 1.52 8.96
C CYS A 167 -8.42 1.17 9.02
N ILE A 168 -8.83 0.11 8.34
CA ILE A 168 -10.16 -0.49 8.47
C ILE A 168 -9.98 -1.97 8.78
N VAL A 169 -10.52 -2.40 9.92
CA VAL A 169 -10.54 -3.80 10.35
C VAL A 169 -11.92 -4.37 10.06
N PHE A 170 -12.00 -5.44 9.28
CA PHE A 170 -13.25 -6.13 8.97
C PHE A 170 -13.47 -7.30 9.94
N ASN A 171 -14.69 -7.48 10.43
CA ASN A 171 -15.07 -8.57 11.35
C ASN A 171 -15.18 -9.92 10.61
N VAL A 172 -14.06 -10.39 10.05
CA VAL A 172 -13.90 -11.67 9.35
C VAL A 172 -12.52 -12.23 9.69
N ASN A 173 -12.33 -13.55 9.64
CA ASN A 173 -11.06 -14.21 9.93
C ASN A 173 -10.46 -13.84 11.30
N ARG A 174 -11.31 -13.73 12.33
CA ARG A 174 -10.92 -13.32 13.70
C ARG A 174 -9.72 -14.09 14.24
N ASP A 175 -9.76 -15.42 14.16
CA ASP A 175 -8.71 -16.30 14.70
C ASP A 175 -7.36 -16.13 13.97
N ASN A 176 -7.36 -15.53 12.78
CA ASN A 176 -6.17 -15.24 11.98
C ASN A 176 -5.76 -13.76 12.04
N GLY A 177 -6.24 -12.99 13.03
CA GLY A 177 -5.85 -11.59 13.21
C GLY A 177 -6.68 -10.59 12.39
N TYR A 178 -7.90 -10.94 11.99
CA TYR A 178 -8.79 -10.15 11.12
C TYR A 178 -8.24 -9.77 9.75
N LYS A 179 -9.13 -9.51 8.80
CA LYS A 179 -8.77 -8.86 7.53
C LYS A 179 -8.69 -7.35 7.73
N VAL A 180 -7.52 -6.76 7.48
CA VAL A 180 -7.25 -5.33 7.70
C VAL A 180 -6.82 -4.65 6.41
N CYS A 181 -7.35 -3.47 6.12
CA CYS A 181 -6.86 -2.59 5.07
C CYS A 181 -6.22 -1.36 5.67
N ILE A 182 -5.09 -0.95 5.13
CA ILE A 182 -4.40 0.27 5.55
C ILE A 182 -4.28 1.26 4.40
N LEU A 183 -4.20 2.53 4.75
CA LEU A 183 -3.74 3.58 3.88
C LEU A 183 -2.73 4.44 4.62
N ASP A 184 -1.52 4.47 4.08
CA ASP A 184 -0.44 5.33 4.52
C ASP A 184 0.14 6.06 3.31
N LYS A 185 0.12 7.38 3.35
CA LYS A 185 0.67 8.25 2.30
C LYS A 185 2.03 8.84 2.66
N THR A 186 2.59 8.49 3.82
CA THR A 186 3.82 9.05 4.37
C THR A 186 5.05 8.17 4.11
N ASN A 187 6.25 8.77 4.20
CA ASN A 187 7.53 8.11 3.86
C ASN A 187 7.78 6.82 4.67
N THR A 188 8.64 5.94 4.15
CA THR A 188 8.95 4.59 4.65
C THR A 188 9.23 4.46 6.16
N LYS A 189 9.71 5.51 6.85
CA LYS A 189 9.95 5.48 8.31
C LYS A 189 8.73 5.82 9.17
N GLU A 190 7.86 6.74 8.72
CA GLU A 190 6.60 7.04 9.40
C GLU A 190 5.59 5.90 9.22
N ALA A 191 5.70 5.18 8.09
CA ALA A 191 4.91 3.99 7.82
C ALA A 191 5.10 2.89 8.88
N ILE A 192 6.34 2.64 9.30
CA ILE A 192 6.67 1.62 10.31
C ILE A 192 5.94 1.89 11.63
N TYR A 193 5.91 3.15 12.07
CA TYR A 193 5.22 3.50 13.31
C TYR A 193 3.72 3.17 13.25
N TRP A 194 3.04 3.60 12.18
CA TRP A 194 1.60 3.41 12.05
C TRP A 194 1.25 1.93 11.90
N THR A 195 1.96 1.20 11.03
CA THR A 195 1.65 -0.20 10.74
C THR A 195 2.14 -1.17 11.80
N THR A 196 3.35 -0.97 12.33
CA THR A 196 4.04 -1.94 13.18
C THR A 196 3.98 -1.56 14.65
N ASP A 197 4.40 -0.35 15.02
CA ASP A 197 4.49 0.03 16.45
C ASP A 197 3.12 0.27 17.08
N PHE A 198 2.21 0.92 16.35
CA PHE A 198 0.86 1.23 16.82
C PHE A 198 -0.15 0.12 16.50
N LEU A 199 -0.33 -0.25 15.23
CA LEU A 199 -1.34 -1.24 14.86
C LEU A 199 -0.85 -2.69 15.06
N GLY A 200 0.47 -2.94 14.98
CA GLY A 200 1.01 -4.30 15.06
C GLY A 200 0.49 -5.21 13.95
N LEU A 201 0.60 -4.75 12.70
CA LEU A 201 0.12 -5.47 11.52
C LEU A 201 1.27 -6.10 10.73
N GLU A 202 0.97 -7.25 10.12
CA GLU A 202 1.78 -7.88 9.10
C GLU A 202 0.97 -8.08 7.81
N PRO A 203 1.60 -8.13 6.63
CA PRO A 203 0.89 -8.44 5.39
C PRO A 203 0.16 -9.79 5.52
N ALA A 204 -1.12 -9.83 5.16
CA ALA A 204 -1.99 -11.00 5.36
C ALA A 204 -1.54 -12.21 4.53
N GLU A 205 -0.80 -11.96 3.46
CA GLU A 205 -0.22 -13.02 2.65
C GLU A 205 1.29 -12.86 2.48
N ALA A 206 2.04 -13.85 2.95
CA ALA A 206 3.46 -14.01 2.62
C ALA A 206 3.68 -13.97 1.09
N SER A 207 2.73 -14.45 0.29
CA SER A 207 2.71 -14.38 -1.17
C SER A 207 2.88 -12.96 -1.70
N TYR A 208 2.25 -11.93 -1.11
CA TYR A 208 2.39 -10.55 -1.58
C TYR A 208 3.83 -10.08 -1.38
N PHE A 209 4.37 -10.29 -0.18
CA PHE A 209 5.73 -9.89 0.16
C PHE A 209 6.76 -10.66 -0.69
N GLN A 210 6.60 -11.98 -0.80
CA GLN A 210 7.45 -12.81 -1.65
C GLN A 210 7.36 -12.37 -3.12
N THR A 211 6.16 -12.12 -3.67
CA THR A 211 5.97 -11.66 -5.05
C THR A 211 6.59 -10.28 -5.29
N SER A 212 6.36 -9.32 -4.40
CA SER A 212 6.91 -7.95 -4.52
C SER A 212 8.43 -7.96 -4.40
N ASN A 213 9.00 -8.69 -3.44
CA ASN A 213 10.46 -8.78 -3.30
C ASN A 213 11.10 -9.51 -4.47
N TYR A 214 10.50 -10.58 -5.01
CA TYR A 214 11.04 -11.22 -6.20
C TYR A 214 10.99 -10.33 -7.44
N LEU A 215 9.91 -9.55 -7.62
CA LEU A 215 9.83 -8.58 -8.72
C LEU A 215 10.86 -7.44 -8.56
N ASN A 216 11.09 -6.98 -7.34
CA ASN A 216 12.16 -6.00 -7.04
C ASN A 216 13.55 -6.59 -7.25
N LEU A 217 13.81 -7.83 -6.82
CA LEU A 217 15.03 -8.57 -7.11
C LEU A 217 15.31 -8.63 -8.61
N CYS A 218 14.31 -8.97 -9.43
CA CYS A 218 14.45 -9.01 -10.89
C CYS A 218 14.83 -7.64 -11.47
N LYS A 219 14.19 -6.58 -10.97
CA LYS A 219 14.44 -5.22 -11.42
C LYS A 219 15.83 -4.75 -11.05
N ASP A 220 16.26 -4.98 -9.81
CA ASP A 220 17.56 -4.56 -9.32
C ASP A 220 18.67 -5.39 -9.97
N PHE A 221 18.44 -6.68 -10.22
CA PHE A 221 19.35 -7.51 -11.01
C PHE A 221 19.55 -6.95 -12.42
N VAL A 222 18.49 -6.58 -13.12
CA VAL A 222 18.59 -5.96 -14.46
C VAL A 222 19.27 -4.60 -14.43
N LYS A 223 19.09 -3.85 -13.36
CA LYS A 223 19.71 -2.53 -13.20
C LYS A 223 21.21 -2.65 -12.91
N ASP A 224 21.60 -3.54 -12.01
CA ASP A 224 22.93 -3.53 -11.40
C ASP A 224 23.88 -4.57 -12.01
N ILE A 225 23.34 -5.70 -12.51
CA ILE A 225 24.14 -6.81 -13.05
C ILE A 225 23.84 -7.03 -14.54
N TYR A 226 22.58 -7.25 -14.91
CA TYR A 226 22.20 -7.57 -16.29
C TYR A 226 22.01 -6.28 -17.10
N ASN A 227 23.09 -5.49 -17.24
CA ASN A 227 23.06 -4.15 -17.81
C ASN A 227 24.14 -3.94 -18.90
N GLN A 228 24.21 -2.71 -19.45
CA GLN A 228 25.14 -2.40 -20.55
C GLN A 228 26.62 -2.43 -20.15
N GLU A 229 26.94 -2.26 -18.87
CA GLU A 229 28.32 -2.31 -18.36
C GLU A 229 28.87 -3.74 -18.38
N ASN A 230 27.97 -4.73 -18.32
CA ASN A 230 28.28 -6.16 -18.46
C ASN A 230 27.92 -6.71 -19.85
N ASP A 231 28.05 -5.87 -20.89
CA ASP A 231 27.82 -6.20 -22.29
C ASP A 231 26.39 -6.69 -22.64
N VAL A 232 25.40 -6.42 -21.79
CA VAL A 232 23.99 -6.80 -22.04
C VAL A 232 23.25 -5.70 -22.82
N PRO A 233 22.74 -5.98 -24.05
CA PRO A 233 21.98 -5.02 -24.81
C PRO A 233 20.68 -4.59 -24.11
N ARG A 234 20.30 -3.32 -24.25
CA ARG A 234 19.09 -2.76 -23.64
C ARG A 234 17.79 -3.49 -24.04
N ALA A 235 17.76 -4.09 -25.23
CA ALA A 235 16.63 -4.91 -25.66
C ALA A 235 16.47 -6.16 -24.79
N ASP A 236 17.58 -6.76 -24.36
CA ASP A 236 17.60 -7.99 -23.57
C ASP A 236 17.20 -7.71 -22.12
N GLN A 237 17.61 -6.56 -21.59
CA GLN A 237 17.15 -6.04 -20.31
C GLN A 237 15.62 -5.91 -20.26
N ILE A 238 15.04 -5.30 -21.31
CA ILE A 238 13.59 -5.12 -21.42
C ILE A 238 12.88 -6.47 -21.59
N ASP A 239 13.46 -7.39 -22.36
CA ASP A 239 12.92 -8.74 -22.55
C ASP A 239 12.88 -9.53 -21.23
N MET A 240 13.98 -9.51 -20.46
CA MET A 240 14.04 -10.16 -19.15
C MET A 240 12.97 -9.60 -18.20
N LEU A 241 12.86 -8.27 -18.10
CA LEU A 241 11.84 -7.58 -17.31
C LEU A 241 10.41 -7.96 -17.73
N ASN A 242 10.15 -8.06 -19.04
CA ASN A 242 8.85 -8.48 -19.58
C ASN A 242 8.52 -9.92 -19.21
N ARG A 243 9.49 -10.82 -19.38
CA ARG A 243 9.34 -12.24 -19.06
C ARG A 243 9.13 -12.45 -17.57
N SER A 244 9.82 -11.70 -16.70
CA SER A 244 9.56 -11.71 -15.26
C SER A 244 8.10 -11.36 -14.98
N ILE A 245 7.60 -10.21 -15.43
CA ILE A 245 6.19 -9.83 -15.17
C ILE A 245 5.21 -10.87 -15.72
N ASN A 246 5.42 -11.35 -16.94
CA ASN A 246 4.49 -12.29 -17.56
C ASN A 246 4.47 -13.62 -16.82
N PHE A 247 5.62 -14.11 -16.33
CA PHE A 247 5.66 -15.30 -15.49
C PHE A 247 4.78 -15.13 -14.24
N PHE A 248 4.95 -14.03 -13.51
CA PHE A 248 4.15 -13.77 -12.32
C PHE A 248 2.67 -13.49 -12.64
N LYS A 249 2.34 -13.06 -13.85
CA LYS A 249 0.95 -12.81 -14.26
C LYS A 249 0.21 -14.09 -14.69
N ASP A 250 0.94 -15.03 -15.27
CA ASP A 250 0.36 -16.22 -15.90
C ASP A 250 0.44 -17.47 -14.99
N ALA A 251 1.24 -17.42 -13.91
CA ALA A 251 1.38 -18.51 -12.95
C ALA A 251 0.63 -18.22 -11.64
N ASP A 252 -0.09 -19.23 -11.13
CA ASP A 252 -0.75 -19.14 -9.81
C ASP A 252 0.24 -19.35 -8.64
N VAL A 253 1.31 -20.11 -8.89
CA VAL A 253 2.34 -20.48 -7.90
C VAL A 253 3.72 -20.22 -8.49
N PHE A 254 4.53 -19.50 -7.73
CA PHE A 254 5.93 -19.27 -8.02
C PHE A 254 6.74 -20.53 -7.70
N SER A 255 7.67 -20.86 -8.58
CA SER A 255 8.68 -21.89 -8.38
C SER A 255 10.00 -21.35 -8.91
N GLU A 256 11.01 -21.29 -8.06
CA GLU A 256 12.31 -20.74 -8.42
C GLU A 256 12.98 -21.51 -9.57
N GLU A 257 12.90 -22.84 -9.56
CA GLU A 257 13.43 -23.66 -10.66
C GLU A 257 12.74 -23.34 -11.99
N ARG A 258 11.40 -23.26 -11.97
CA ARG A 258 10.61 -22.93 -13.15
C ARG A 258 10.92 -21.52 -13.64
N PHE A 259 11.06 -20.57 -12.72
CA PHE A 259 11.43 -19.19 -13.02
C PHE A 259 12.81 -19.09 -13.69
N LYS A 260 13.82 -19.78 -13.15
CA LYS A 260 15.17 -19.82 -13.75
C LYS A 260 15.12 -20.37 -15.18
N GLN A 261 14.35 -21.42 -15.43
CA GLN A 261 14.21 -22.03 -16.75
C GLN A 261 13.42 -21.18 -17.74
N GLU A 262 12.30 -20.59 -17.32
CA GLU A 262 11.36 -19.87 -18.20
C GLU A 262 11.74 -18.40 -18.39
N VAL A 263 12.40 -17.76 -17.42
CA VAL A 263 12.68 -16.30 -17.40
C VAL A 263 14.17 -15.98 -17.50
N VAL A 264 15.05 -16.70 -16.82
CA VAL A 264 16.50 -16.40 -16.86
C VAL A 264 17.19 -17.12 -18.02
N GLN A 265 16.83 -18.40 -18.27
CA GLN A 265 17.28 -19.29 -19.34
C GLN A 265 18.78 -19.61 -19.40
N GLU A 266 19.65 -18.59 -19.48
CA GLU A 266 21.07 -18.76 -19.76
C GLU A 266 21.83 -19.22 -18.50
N PRO A 267 22.61 -20.32 -18.53
CA PRO A 267 23.28 -20.86 -17.34
C PRO A 267 24.21 -19.86 -16.63
N GLU A 268 24.93 -19.04 -17.40
CA GLU A 268 25.82 -18.00 -16.85
C GLU A 268 25.02 -16.91 -16.12
N VAL A 269 23.86 -16.53 -16.66
CA VAL A 269 22.96 -15.53 -16.07
C VAL A 269 22.24 -16.11 -14.86
N ILE A 270 21.88 -17.41 -14.86
CA ILE A 270 21.31 -18.10 -13.70
C ILE A 270 22.27 -18.05 -12.52
N ASN A 271 23.54 -18.38 -12.73
CA ASN A 271 24.56 -18.30 -11.67
C ASN A 271 24.73 -16.87 -11.16
N ALA A 272 24.72 -15.87 -12.05
CA ALA A 272 24.80 -14.46 -11.66
C ALA A 272 23.56 -14.03 -10.84
N PHE A 273 22.37 -14.49 -11.24
CA PHE A 273 21.11 -14.21 -10.57
C PHE A 273 21.05 -14.82 -9.16
N GLU A 274 21.50 -16.07 -9.00
CA GLU A 274 21.57 -16.73 -7.68
C GLU A 274 22.53 -16.01 -6.73
N ASN A 275 23.72 -15.64 -7.20
CA ASN A 275 24.67 -14.87 -6.40
C ASN A 275 24.08 -13.50 -6.00
N PHE A 276 23.38 -12.84 -6.91
CA PHE A 276 22.71 -11.58 -6.63
C PHE A 276 21.54 -11.73 -5.66
N LYS A 277 20.76 -12.83 -5.73
CA LYS A 277 19.70 -13.17 -4.77
C LYS A 277 20.25 -13.23 -3.35
N CYS A 278 21.33 -13.98 -3.12
CA CYS A 278 21.95 -14.11 -1.80
C CYS A 278 22.41 -12.74 -1.24
N GLN A 279 22.98 -11.90 -2.10
CA GLN A 279 23.38 -10.54 -1.73
C GLN A 279 22.16 -9.68 -1.39
N TYR A 280 21.10 -9.74 -2.21
CA TYR A 280 19.86 -9.01 -2.02
C TYR A 280 19.16 -9.37 -0.71
N GLU A 281 19.08 -10.66 -0.39
CA GLU A 281 18.54 -11.17 0.89
C GLU A 281 19.29 -10.60 2.09
N THR A 282 20.62 -10.56 2.00
CA THR A 282 21.48 -10.00 3.05
C THR A 282 21.31 -8.48 3.18
N ASP A 283 21.33 -7.75 2.07
CA ASP A 283 21.28 -6.29 2.06
C ASP A 283 19.92 -5.73 2.49
N ASN A 284 18.84 -6.44 2.16
CA ASN A 284 17.48 -6.03 2.49
C ASN A 284 16.91 -6.73 3.73
N ASN A 285 17.68 -7.65 4.35
CA ASN A 285 17.25 -8.46 5.50
C ASN A 285 15.91 -9.16 5.23
N VAL A 286 15.82 -9.84 4.08
CA VAL A 286 14.65 -10.60 3.62
C VAL A 286 15.04 -12.05 3.33
N GLU A 287 14.10 -12.98 3.49
CA GLU A 287 14.27 -14.39 3.15
C GLU A 287 13.30 -14.77 2.02
N LEU A 288 13.84 -15.15 0.86
CA LEU A 288 13.06 -15.47 -0.33
C LEU A 288 12.87 -16.97 -0.48
N THR A 289 11.62 -17.41 -0.30
CA THR A 289 11.26 -18.83 -0.41
C THR A 289 11.25 -19.29 -1.86
N ASP A 290 11.68 -20.53 -2.09
CA ASP A 290 11.76 -21.13 -3.43
C ASP A 290 10.38 -21.37 -4.07
N GLN A 291 9.32 -21.45 -3.26
CA GLN A 291 7.94 -21.63 -3.69
C GLN A 291 6.95 -20.84 -2.84
N PHE A 292 6.03 -20.14 -3.50
CA PHE A 292 4.94 -19.39 -2.85
C PHE A 292 3.79 -19.17 -3.82
N ALA A 293 2.56 -18.98 -3.33
CA ALA A 293 1.44 -18.54 -4.16
C ALA A 293 1.71 -17.14 -4.70
N ILE A 294 1.36 -16.83 -5.95
CA ILE A 294 1.63 -15.50 -6.51
C ILE A 294 0.50 -14.53 -6.16
N SER A 295 0.87 -13.32 -5.75
CA SER A 295 -0.10 -12.25 -5.52
C SER A 295 -0.29 -11.41 -6.78
N ASP A 296 -1.41 -11.58 -7.48
CA ASP A 296 -1.83 -10.75 -8.62
C ASP A 296 -1.77 -9.24 -8.31
N PHE A 297 -1.97 -8.88 -7.04
CA PHE A 297 -1.91 -7.50 -6.57
C PHE A 297 -0.50 -6.96 -6.56
N ALA A 298 0.46 -7.71 -6.01
CA ALA A 298 1.87 -7.35 -6.07
C ALA A 298 2.34 -7.23 -7.52
N VAL A 299 1.89 -8.12 -8.41
CA VAL A 299 2.18 -8.03 -9.86
C VAL A 299 1.65 -6.75 -10.46
N LYS A 300 0.39 -6.38 -10.20
CA LYS A 300 -0.21 -5.12 -10.69
C LYS A 300 0.52 -3.90 -10.14
N ASP A 301 0.87 -3.90 -8.85
CA ASP A 301 1.52 -2.76 -8.22
C ASP A 301 2.95 -2.57 -8.72
N GLU A 302 3.73 -3.64 -8.83
CA GLU A 302 5.13 -3.56 -9.29
C GLU A 302 5.24 -3.31 -10.80
N LYS A 303 4.28 -3.79 -11.60
CA LYS A 303 4.27 -3.61 -13.07
C LYS A 303 4.43 -2.14 -13.49
N LYS A 304 3.95 -1.17 -12.69
CA LYS A 304 4.07 0.27 -13.00
C LYS A 304 5.53 0.76 -13.04
N TYR A 305 6.45 0.03 -12.40
CA TYR A 305 7.88 0.39 -12.34
C TYR A 305 8.72 -0.28 -13.42
N PHE A 306 8.19 -1.27 -14.13
CA PHE A 306 8.86 -1.92 -15.26
C PHE A 306 8.66 -1.06 -16.51
N LYS A 307 9.59 -0.13 -16.73
CA LYS A 307 9.51 0.81 -17.85
C LYS A 307 9.94 0.14 -19.16
N HIS A 308 8.98 -0.07 -20.05
CA HIS A 308 9.16 -0.71 -21.36
C HIS A 308 9.69 0.22 -22.47
N VAL A 309 10.38 1.31 -22.13
CA VAL A 309 10.71 2.36 -23.10
C VAL A 309 12.19 2.34 -23.52
N LEU A 310 12.41 2.03 -24.80
CA LEU A 310 13.67 2.25 -25.49
C LEU A 310 13.74 3.72 -25.90
N LYS A 311 14.63 4.47 -25.24
CA LYS A 311 14.92 5.86 -25.59
C LYS A 311 16.07 5.89 -26.60
N LEU A 312 15.77 6.29 -27.84
CA LEU A 312 16.74 6.45 -28.92
C LEU A 312 16.97 7.95 -29.14
N ASP A 313 18.04 8.45 -28.55
CA ASP A 313 18.36 9.88 -28.45
C ASP A 313 17.18 10.71 -27.91
N LYS A 314 17.01 11.93 -28.43
CA LYS A 314 15.84 12.78 -28.19
C LYS A 314 14.75 12.61 -29.25
N ASN A 315 14.97 11.71 -30.22
CA ASN A 315 14.16 11.63 -31.42
C ASN A 315 13.04 10.60 -31.30
N PHE A 316 13.28 9.48 -30.59
CA PHE A 316 12.31 8.39 -30.52
C PHE A 316 12.19 7.78 -29.12
N HIS A 317 10.95 7.52 -28.73
CA HIS A 317 10.61 6.62 -27.62
C HIS A 317 9.86 5.43 -28.21
N VAL A 318 10.43 4.23 -28.09
CA VAL A 318 9.82 2.98 -28.55
C VAL A 318 9.34 2.20 -27.34
N TYR A 319 8.02 2.00 -27.24
CA TYR A 319 7.42 1.16 -26.20
C TYR A 319 7.37 -0.29 -26.67
N ILE A 320 8.00 -1.19 -25.92
CA ILE A 320 8.11 -2.60 -26.28
C ILE A 320 7.19 -3.42 -25.39
N HIS A 321 6.07 -3.85 -25.95
CA HIS A 321 5.07 -4.66 -25.27
C HIS A 321 5.18 -6.17 -25.54
N GLY A 322 6.17 -6.60 -26.34
CA GLY A 322 6.27 -7.98 -26.83
C GLY A 322 7.68 -8.56 -26.75
N GLU A 323 7.82 -9.79 -27.26
CA GLU A 323 9.04 -10.60 -27.22
C GLU A 323 10.18 -10.05 -28.11
N LYS A 324 11.43 -10.24 -27.66
CA LYS A 324 12.68 -9.89 -28.38
C LYS A 324 12.75 -10.35 -29.85
N LYS A 325 12.05 -11.43 -30.22
CA LYS A 325 12.13 -12.03 -31.57
C LYS A 325 11.79 -11.08 -32.73
N TYR A 326 11.12 -9.97 -32.46
CA TYR A 326 10.74 -8.97 -33.45
C TYR A 326 11.63 -7.73 -33.48
N ILE A 327 12.72 -7.70 -32.70
CA ILE A 327 13.61 -6.53 -32.58
C ILE A 327 15.04 -6.96 -32.85
N ARG A 328 15.69 -6.30 -33.82
CA ARG A 328 17.11 -6.53 -34.12
C ARG A 328 17.89 -5.24 -34.11
N LYS A 329 18.95 -5.17 -33.29
CA LYS A 329 19.91 -4.06 -33.32
C LYS A 329 20.96 -4.30 -34.41
N GLY A 330 21.36 -3.25 -35.10
CA GLY A 330 22.50 -3.24 -36.00
C GLY A 330 23.25 -1.93 -35.95
N TYR A 331 24.36 -1.86 -36.67
CA TYR A 331 25.17 -0.66 -36.84
C TYR A 331 25.35 -0.43 -38.33
N ASP A 332 25.09 0.80 -38.76
CA ASP A 332 25.27 1.27 -40.12
C ASP A 332 26.64 1.97 -40.20
N PRO A 333 27.67 1.32 -40.79
CA PRO A 333 29.02 1.89 -40.87
C PRO A 333 29.10 3.07 -41.85
N ASP A 334 28.18 3.19 -42.82
CA ASP A 334 28.16 4.30 -43.77
C ASP A 334 27.61 5.58 -43.13
N ARG A 335 26.73 5.42 -42.13
CA ARG A 335 26.12 6.54 -41.39
C ARG A 335 26.74 6.77 -40.01
N ASP A 336 27.61 5.87 -39.55
CA ASP A 336 28.14 5.84 -38.18
C ASP A 336 27.02 5.89 -37.13
N MET A 337 25.94 5.12 -37.34
CA MET A 337 24.76 5.14 -36.48
C MET A 337 24.28 3.73 -36.10
N ASN A 338 23.81 3.58 -34.86
CA ASN A 338 23.08 2.39 -34.44
C ASN A 338 21.63 2.45 -34.97
N TYR A 339 21.09 1.32 -35.38
CA TYR A 339 19.69 1.19 -35.78
C TYR A 339 19.01 0.00 -35.10
N TYR A 340 17.68 0.09 -35.01
CA TYR A 340 16.82 -1.03 -34.65
C TYR A 340 15.90 -1.34 -35.82
N VAL A 341 15.77 -2.63 -36.16
CA VAL A 341 14.76 -3.15 -37.10
C VAL A 341 13.65 -3.77 -36.28
N LEU A 342 12.43 -3.32 -36.53
CA LEU A 342 11.21 -3.86 -35.93
C LEU A 342 10.46 -4.68 -36.99
N TYR A 343 10.16 -5.94 -36.68
CA TYR A 343 9.39 -6.83 -37.53
C TYR A 343 7.95 -6.88 -37.05
N PHE A 344 6.98 -6.71 -37.94
CA PHE A 344 5.55 -6.84 -37.63
C PHE A 344 4.86 -7.72 -38.69
N ARG A 345 3.72 -8.33 -38.32
CA ARG A 345 2.92 -9.17 -39.22
C ARG A 345 1.71 -8.44 -39.79
N ASN A 346 0.97 -7.77 -38.92
CA ASN A 346 -0.22 -6.99 -39.27
C ASN A 346 -0.09 -5.60 -38.64
N GLU A 347 -0.56 -4.58 -39.35
CA GLU A 347 -0.68 -3.19 -38.89
C GLU A 347 -2.16 -2.93 -38.58
N GLU A 348 -2.45 -2.33 -37.42
CA GLU A 348 -3.81 -1.93 -36.99
C GLU A 348 -3.98 -0.41 -37.03
#